data_AF-A0A9D7HQQ2-F1
#
_entry.id   AF-A0A9D7HQQ2-F1
#
_cell.length_a   1.000
_cell.length_b   1.000
_cell.length_c   1.000
_cell.angle_alpha   90.00
_cell.angle_beta   90.00
_cell.angle_gamma   90.00
#
_symmetry.space_group_name_H-M   'P 1'
#
loop_
_entity.id
_entity.type
_entity.pdbx_description
1 polymer ?
#
loop_
_entity_poly.entity_id
_entity_poly.type
_entity_poly.pdbx_seq_one_letter_code
_entity_poly.pdbx_strand_id
1 'polypeptide(L)'
;MQDEQARLFEAIQRQPIAGYQIVKLPRQKNRPAREAKLAIRFAALTLCAPQDKAHLSALEIWTVLAKEEDTPEGVEPIEWRLLTTLAVQSFEQACEKVAWYTQRWGIEVFHRTLKSGCRIEDRRLVTVTG
;
A
#
# COMPACT_ATOMS: atom_id res chain seq x y z
N MET A 1 -11.01 12.19 -6.08
CA MET A 1 -11.21 10.93 -5.33
C MET A 1 -10.56 9.73 -6.04
N GLN A 2 -11.08 9.24 -7.17
CA GLN A 2 -10.40 8.18 -7.97
C GLN A 2 -9.08 8.65 -8.60
N ASP A 3 -9.06 9.90 -9.08
CA ASP A 3 -7.88 10.48 -9.75
C ASP A 3 -6.63 10.53 -8.86
N GLU A 4 -6.80 10.76 -7.56
CA GLU A 4 -5.67 10.96 -6.64
C GLU A 4 -5.06 9.64 -6.17
N GLN A 5 -5.91 8.63 -5.90
CA GLN A 5 -5.44 7.27 -5.64
C GLN A 5 -4.76 6.68 -6.87
N ALA A 6 -5.26 6.98 -8.08
CA ALA A 6 -4.62 6.58 -9.33
C ALA A 6 -3.24 7.22 -9.49
N ARG A 7 -3.10 8.54 -9.24
CA ARG A 7 -1.79 9.23 -9.30
C ARG A 7 -0.78 8.69 -8.30
N LEU A 8 -1.19 8.42 -7.05
CA LEU A 8 -0.33 7.77 -6.06
C LEU A 8 0.16 6.41 -6.54
N PHE A 9 -0.78 5.64 -7.10
CA PHE A 9 -0.48 4.31 -7.60
C PHE A 9 0.48 4.36 -8.80
N GLU A 10 0.30 5.28 -9.73
CA GLU A 10 1.27 5.51 -10.80
C GLU A 10 2.64 5.93 -10.26
N ALA A 11 2.67 6.83 -9.28
CA ALA A 11 3.92 7.32 -8.70
C ALA A 11 4.70 6.19 -8.00
N ILE A 12 4.04 5.38 -7.16
CA ILE A 12 4.70 4.26 -6.47
C ILE A 12 5.05 3.12 -7.42
N GLN A 13 4.27 2.88 -8.49
CA GLN A 13 4.62 1.87 -9.50
C GLN A 13 5.92 2.21 -10.24
N ARG A 14 6.23 3.50 -10.40
CA ARG A 14 7.47 3.97 -11.03
C ARG A 14 8.70 3.87 -10.11
N GLN A 15 8.50 3.64 -8.81
CA GLN A 15 9.62 3.44 -7.89
C GLN A 15 10.36 2.13 -8.24
N PRO A 16 11.70 2.10 -8.08
CA PRO A 16 12.44 0.86 -8.25
C PRO A 16 11.95 -0.18 -7.26
N ILE A 17 12.02 -1.44 -7.68
CA ILE A 17 11.74 -2.56 -6.78
C ILE A 17 12.83 -2.56 -5.71
N ALA A 18 12.42 -2.40 -4.45
CA ALA A 18 13.34 -2.41 -3.31
C ALA A 18 13.80 -3.83 -2.97
N GLY A 19 13.00 -4.84 -3.33
CA GLY A 19 13.32 -6.24 -3.16
C GLY A 19 12.11 -7.15 -3.36
N TYR A 20 12.31 -8.44 -3.11
CA TYR A 20 11.29 -9.48 -3.27
C TYR A 20 11.00 -10.17 -1.94
N GLN A 21 9.72 -10.36 -1.64
CA GLN A 21 9.27 -11.11 -0.49
C GLN A 21 8.43 -12.31 -0.94
N ILE A 22 8.77 -13.51 -0.45
CA ILE A 22 7.94 -14.69 -0.64
C ILE A 22 6.90 -14.74 0.48
N VAL A 23 5.62 -14.82 0.11
CA VAL A 23 4.52 -15.00 1.06
C VAL A 23 3.82 -16.33 0.82
N LYS A 24 3.53 -17.03 1.91
CA LYS A 24 2.78 -18.29 1.89
C LYS A 24 1.30 -17.99 2.02
N LEU A 25 0.53 -18.35 1.01
CA LEU A 25 -0.90 -18.11 0.96
C LEU A 25 -1.62 -19.38 1.39
N PRO A 26 -2.49 -19.31 2.42
CA PRO A 26 -3.28 -20.46 2.79
C PRO A 26 -4.32 -20.77 1.70
N ARG A 27 -4.81 -22.02 1.70
CA ARG A 27 -5.89 -22.44 0.83
C ARG A 27 -7.18 -21.67 1.18
N GLN A 28 -7.87 -21.16 0.17
CA GLN A 28 -9.22 -20.60 0.27
C GLN A 28 -10.19 -21.34 -0.66
N LYS A 29 -11.50 -21.11 -0.51
CA LYS A 29 -12.54 -21.82 -1.28
C LYS A 29 -12.26 -21.85 -2.80
N ASN A 30 -11.78 -20.73 -3.36
CA ASN A 30 -11.52 -20.59 -4.80
C ASN A 30 -10.03 -20.43 -5.15
N ARG A 31 -9.10 -20.60 -4.19
CA ARG A 31 -7.66 -20.40 -4.43
C ARG A 31 -6.83 -21.47 -3.72
N PRO A 32 -6.02 -22.26 -4.45
CA PRO A 32 -5.14 -23.23 -3.82
C PRO A 32 -4.11 -22.52 -2.93
N ALA A 33 -3.63 -23.23 -1.91
CA ALA A 33 -2.47 -22.76 -1.17
C ALA A 33 -1.28 -22.67 -2.12
N ARG A 34 -0.53 -21.57 -2.04
CA ARG A 34 0.63 -21.36 -2.90
C ARG A 34 1.59 -20.36 -2.29
N GLU A 35 2.80 -20.35 -2.82
CA GLU A 35 3.75 -19.27 -2.57
C GLU A 35 3.56 -18.19 -3.63
N ALA A 36 3.69 -16.92 -3.23
CA ALA A 36 3.67 -15.79 -4.14
C ALA A 36 4.92 -14.96 -3.91
N LYS A 37 5.63 -14.65 -5.00
CA LYS A 37 6.80 -13.77 -5.01
C LYS A 37 6.32 -12.35 -5.25
N LEU A 38 6.43 -11.50 -4.22
CA LEU A 38 5.96 -10.13 -4.26
C LEU A 38 7.14 -9.18 -4.47
N ALA A 39 7.09 -8.39 -5.52
CA ALA A 39 7.93 -7.23 -5.71
C ALA A 39 7.45 -6.11 -4.79
N ILE A 40 8.35 -5.62 -3.94
CA ILE A 40 8.04 -4.60 -2.93
C ILE A 40 8.58 -3.26 -3.38
N ARG A 41 7.71 -2.26 -3.36
CA ARG A 41 8.03 -0.84 -3.52
C ARG A 41 7.47 -0.09 -2.33
N PHE A 42 8.15 0.96 -1.89
CA PHE A 42 7.64 1.83 -0.83
C PHE A 42 8.07 3.27 -1.06
N ALA A 43 7.27 4.21 -0.56
CA ALA A 43 7.57 5.63 -0.65
C ALA A 43 6.91 6.41 0.49
N ALA A 44 7.52 7.53 0.86
CA ALA A 44 6.87 8.54 1.70
C ALA A 44 5.96 9.42 0.85
N LEU A 45 4.83 9.80 1.42
CA LEU A 45 3.85 10.70 0.84
C LEU A 45 3.48 11.77 1.85
N THR A 46 3.26 12.98 1.37
CA THR A 46 2.76 14.09 2.16
C THR A 46 1.30 14.32 1.83
N LEU A 47 0.41 14.12 2.81
CA LEU A 47 -0.98 14.55 2.74
C LEU A 47 -1.08 16.03 3.10
N CYS A 48 -1.29 16.89 2.10
CA CYS A 48 -1.57 18.29 2.31
C CYS A 48 -3.03 18.50 2.73
N ALA A 49 -3.25 19.45 3.63
CA ALA A 49 -4.59 19.89 3.97
C ALA A 49 -5.28 20.56 2.76
N PRO A 50 -6.61 20.40 2.59
CA PRO A 50 -7.37 21.13 1.61
C PRO A 50 -7.25 22.64 1.81
N GLN A 51 -7.45 23.38 0.72
CA GLN A 51 -7.35 24.85 0.70
C GLN A 51 -8.28 25.50 1.74
N ASP A 52 -9.49 24.96 1.93
CA ASP A 52 -10.48 25.41 2.93
C ASP A 52 -10.14 25.03 4.39
N LYS A 53 -9.12 24.19 4.63
CA LYS A 53 -8.67 23.82 5.98
C LYS A 53 -7.15 23.93 6.13
N ALA A 54 -6.58 25.01 5.59
CA ALA A 54 -5.15 25.30 5.63
C ALA A 54 -4.52 25.36 7.04
N HIS A 55 -5.35 25.45 8.10
CA HIS A 55 -4.90 25.37 9.50
C HIS A 55 -4.50 23.95 9.94
N LEU A 56 -4.84 22.91 9.19
CA LEU A 56 -4.42 21.54 9.47
C LEU A 56 -3.00 21.31 8.93
N SER A 57 -2.13 20.75 9.75
CA SER A 57 -0.77 20.41 9.34
C SER A 57 -0.74 19.31 8.27
N ALA A 58 0.23 19.41 7.36
CA ALA A 58 0.54 18.33 6.43
C ALA A 58 0.91 17.07 7.21
N LEU A 59 0.40 15.92 6.78
CA LEU A 59 0.65 14.64 7.43
C LEU A 59 1.56 13.79 6.54
N GLU A 60 2.73 13.41 7.06
CA GLU A 60 3.54 12.39 6.40
C GLU A 60 2.89 11.01 6.60
N ILE A 61 2.73 10.29 5.50
CA ILE A 61 2.30 8.91 5.48
C ILE A 61 3.24 8.11 4.58
N TRP A 62 3.18 6.80 4.70
CA TRP A 62 3.98 5.86 3.94
C TRP A 62 3.08 4.94 3.15
N THR A 63 3.53 4.58 1.96
CA THR A 63 2.86 3.61 1.10
C THR A 63 3.76 2.44 0.80
N VAL A 64 3.17 1.24 0.76
CA VAL A 64 3.84 0.01 0.33
C VAL A 64 3.00 -0.63 -0.77
N LEU A 65 3.61 -0.87 -1.92
CA LEU A 65 3.04 -1.66 -3.01
C LEU A 65 3.74 -3.02 -3.01
N ALA A 66 2.97 -4.07 -2.79
CA ALA A 66 3.41 -5.45 -2.93
C ALA A 66 2.66 -6.06 -4.12
N LYS A 67 3.37 -6.27 -5.23
CA LYS A 67 2.80 -6.79 -6.47
C LYS A 67 3.42 -8.13 -6.80
N GLU A 68 2.59 -9.10 -7.10
CA GLU A 68 3.04 -10.43 -7.48
C GLU A 68 3.73 -10.43 -8.83
N GLU A 69 4.89 -11.08 -8.89
CA GLU A 69 5.56 -11.43 -10.12
C GLU A 69 5.46 -12.93 -10.37
N ASP A 70 5.53 -13.33 -11.63
CA ASP A 70 5.50 -14.74 -12.04
C ASP A 70 4.22 -15.47 -11.58
N THR A 71 3.06 -14.80 -11.67
CA THR A 71 1.78 -15.35 -11.21
C THR A 71 1.39 -16.60 -12.02
N PRO A 72 0.97 -17.71 -11.36
CA PRO A 72 0.52 -18.92 -12.04
C PRO A 72 -0.70 -18.68 -12.93
N GLU A 73 -0.77 -19.40 -14.05
CA GLU A 73 -1.93 -19.35 -14.95
C GLU A 73 -3.23 -19.74 -14.22
N GLY A 74 -4.31 -19.01 -14.52
CA GLY A 74 -5.63 -19.26 -13.92
C GLY A 74 -5.80 -18.73 -12.48
N VAL A 75 -4.84 -17.96 -11.95
CA VAL A 75 -4.96 -17.31 -10.64
C VAL A 75 -4.81 -15.79 -10.77
N GLU A 76 -5.66 -15.04 -10.07
CA GLU A 76 -5.53 -13.58 -10.00
C GLU A 76 -4.26 -13.17 -9.23
N PRO A 77 -3.41 -12.29 -9.79
CA PRO A 77 -2.18 -11.83 -9.16
C PRO A 77 -2.48 -11.03 -7.89
N ILE A 78 -1.61 -11.14 -6.89
CA ILE A 78 -1.66 -10.25 -5.73
C ILE A 78 -1.21 -8.84 -6.14
N GLU A 79 -2.02 -7.85 -5.79
CA GLU A 79 -1.60 -6.45 -5.80
C GLU A 79 -2.12 -5.75 -4.54
N TRP A 80 -1.26 -5.64 -3.53
CA TRP A 80 -1.59 -4.98 -2.27
C TRP A 80 -1.03 -3.57 -2.23
N ARG A 81 -1.90 -2.63 -1.88
CA ARG A 81 -1.58 -1.23 -1.70
C ARG A 81 -1.85 -0.87 -0.24
N LEU A 82 -0.79 -0.74 0.52
CA LEU A 82 -0.85 -0.44 1.95
C LEU A 82 -0.54 1.04 2.16
N LEU A 83 -1.27 1.68 3.07
CA LEU A 83 -1.03 3.04 3.53
C LEU A 83 -0.90 3.04 5.04
N THR A 84 0.17 3.62 5.57
CA THR A 84 0.48 3.57 7.00
C THR A 84 1.07 4.89 7.47
N THR A 85 0.80 5.27 8.72
CA THR A 85 1.49 6.40 9.38
C THR A 85 2.79 5.98 10.04
N LEU A 86 3.05 4.66 10.12
CA LEU A 86 4.33 4.12 10.58
C LEU A 86 5.37 4.27 9.47
N ALA A 87 6.57 4.71 9.84
CA ALA A 87 7.67 4.86 8.90
C ALA A 87 8.01 3.54 8.18
N VAL A 88 8.34 3.65 6.89
CA VAL A 88 8.79 2.55 6.04
C VAL A 88 10.04 3.01 5.27
N GLN A 89 11.14 3.15 5.98
CA GLN A 89 12.41 3.66 5.45
C GLN A 89 13.31 2.56 4.86
N SER A 90 12.92 1.29 5.01
CA SER A 90 13.71 0.16 4.51
C SER A 90 12.83 -0.93 3.93
N PHE A 91 13.45 -1.76 3.09
CA PHE A 91 12.82 -2.96 2.54
C PHE A 91 12.34 -3.92 3.64
N GLU A 92 13.10 -4.07 4.74
CA GLU A 92 12.71 -4.91 5.87
C GLU A 92 11.43 -4.38 6.55
N GLN A 93 11.35 -3.06 6.78
CA GLN A 93 10.14 -2.44 7.33
C GLN A 93 8.94 -2.62 6.41
N ALA A 94 9.14 -2.53 5.09
CA ALA A 94 8.08 -2.77 4.11
C ALA A 94 7.60 -4.23 4.15
N CYS A 95 8.53 -5.17 4.21
CA CYS A 95 8.26 -6.60 4.36
C CYS A 95 7.50 -6.93 5.64
N GLU A 96 7.80 -6.24 6.74
CA GLU A 96 7.08 -6.38 8.00
C GLU A 96 5.61 -5.97 7.84
N LYS A 97 5.33 -4.84 7.17
CA LYS A 97 3.93 -4.38 6.96
C LYS A 97 3.16 -5.33 6.07
N VAL A 98 3.81 -5.87 5.03
CA VAL A 98 3.23 -6.90 4.17
C VAL A 98 2.97 -8.19 4.96
N ALA A 99 3.91 -8.61 5.80
CA ALA A 99 3.74 -9.78 6.66
C ALA A 99 2.55 -9.60 7.62
N TRP A 100 2.42 -8.46 8.29
CA TRP A 100 1.25 -8.15 9.13
C TRP A 100 -0.06 -8.17 8.34
N TYR A 101 -0.03 -7.70 7.09
CA TYR A 101 -1.18 -7.75 6.20
C TYR A 101 -1.57 -9.18 5.82
N THR A 102 -0.59 -10.07 5.59
CA THR A 102 -0.85 -11.48 5.25
C THR A 102 -1.62 -12.24 6.35
N GLN A 103 -1.43 -11.85 7.62
CA GLN A 103 -2.10 -12.48 8.76
C GLN A 103 -3.59 -12.10 8.90
N ARG A 104 -4.06 -11.08 8.17
CA ARG A 104 -5.45 -10.56 8.24
C ARG A 104 -6.28 -10.87 7.00
N TRP A 105 -5.89 -11.90 6.24
CA TRP A 105 -6.54 -12.26 4.97
C TRP A 105 -8.06 -12.42 5.12
N GLY A 106 -8.83 -11.61 4.38
CA GLY A 106 -10.29 -11.69 4.33
C GLY A 106 -11.04 -10.47 4.87
N ILE A 107 -10.36 -9.48 5.44
CA ILE A 107 -10.97 -8.20 5.81
C ILE A 107 -10.33 -7.09 4.98
N GLU A 108 -11.09 -6.56 4.02
CA GLU A 108 -10.83 -5.32 3.30
C GLU A 108 -10.80 -4.13 4.28
N VAL A 109 -9.74 -4.01 5.09
CA VAL A 109 -9.55 -2.84 5.97
C VAL A 109 -8.13 -2.35 5.83
N PHE A 110 -7.93 -1.54 4.79
CA PHE A 110 -7.11 -0.32 4.89
C PHE A 110 -7.94 0.95 4.66
N HIS A 111 -9.26 0.88 4.82
CA HIS A 111 -10.12 2.04 4.65
C HIS A 111 -10.60 2.67 5.96
N ARG A 112 -10.62 1.98 7.11
CA ARG A 112 -11.36 2.52 8.27
C ARG A 112 -10.62 3.61 9.06
N THR A 113 -9.31 3.50 9.27
CA THR A 113 -8.57 4.56 9.99
C THR A 113 -8.38 5.80 9.13
N LEU A 114 -8.18 5.61 7.82
CA LEU A 114 -8.03 6.67 6.82
C LEU A 114 -9.37 7.27 6.33
N LYS A 115 -10.52 6.63 6.61
CA LYS A 115 -11.85 7.24 6.37
C LYS A 115 -12.46 7.84 7.64
N SER A 116 -12.33 7.21 8.81
CA SER A 116 -12.97 7.70 10.04
C SER A 116 -12.12 8.66 10.89
N GLY A 117 -10.78 8.53 10.89
CA GLY A 117 -9.91 9.36 11.74
C GLY A 117 -9.37 10.63 11.06
N CYS A 118 -9.24 10.58 9.74
CA CYS A 118 -8.76 11.68 8.92
C CYS A 118 -9.66 11.70 7.70
N ARG A 119 -10.51 12.72 7.50
CA ARG A 119 -11.34 12.86 6.30
C ARG A 119 -10.43 13.06 5.07
N ILE A 120 -9.78 11.99 4.60
CA ILE A 120 -8.92 12.00 3.41
C ILE A 120 -9.75 12.24 2.15
N GLU A 121 -11.07 12.11 2.26
CA GLU A 121 -12.03 12.51 1.24
C GLU A 121 -11.87 13.97 0.79
N ASP A 122 -11.17 14.80 1.58
CA ASP A 122 -10.94 16.22 1.33
C ASP A 122 -9.44 16.60 1.19
N ARG A 123 -8.49 15.66 1.35
CA ARG A 123 -7.04 15.99 1.39
C ARG A 123 -6.39 15.78 0.02
N ARG A 124 -5.35 16.57 -0.28
CA ARG A 124 -4.55 16.44 -1.50
C ARG A 124 -3.22 15.76 -1.20
N LEU A 125 -2.88 14.73 -1.95
CA LEU A 125 -1.62 13.99 -1.82
C LEU A 125 -0.50 14.60 -2.68
N VAL A 126 0.69 14.71 -2.10
CA VAL A 126 1.94 15.04 -2.78
C VAL A 126 2.95 13.94 -2.48
N THR A 127 3.57 13.38 -3.52
CA THR A 127 4.63 12.38 -3.36
C THR A 127 5.96 13.09 -3.13
N VAL A 128 6.67 12.75 -2.06
CA VAL A 128 8.05 13.18 -1.89
C VAL A 128 8.94 12.09 -2.47
N THR A 129 9.73 12.43 -3.49
CA THR A 129 10.73 11.49 -4.03
C THR A 129 11.98 11.67 -3.18
N GLY A 130 12.28 10.66 -2.36
CA GLY A 130 13.55 10.53 -1.64
C GLY A 130 14.52 9.65 -2.41
#